data_AF-A0A928G5Q7-F1
#
_entry.id   AF-A0A928G5Q7-F1
#
_cell.length_a   1.000
_cell.length_b   1.000
_cell.length_c   1.000
_cell.angle_alpha   90.00
_cell.angle_beta   90.00
_cell.angle_gamma   90.00
#
_symmetry.space_group_name_H-M   'P 1'
#
loop_
_entity.id
_entity.type
_entity.pdbx_description
1 polymer ?
#
loop_
_entity_poly.entity_id
_entity_poly.type
_entity_poly.pdbx_seq_one_letter_code
_entity_poly.pdbx_strand_id
1 'polypeptide(L)'
;MAKEVKSMLTRMRGLHFVFVPQVVEDLNSKFKVLSHAFIFLIFIVSSRDTAIKIENQMKKLNFGVLVTLLALIAVFADFEAYGQLTKKEQKALKKQELTEKREALEREGKPSPITISFDSEPQGAKVVVDGKVIGVTPVTARIPINYKEPTGVYANRAYLSKLQEENEISVKFLKNGYVTGEEKVAPDVTYEFIPRIAYYNKYTWPNGVFHVFEKDPYAVVDSESNDPDNTIPEGESQKAVSRDNPGQTALERTIIRWYFESEPQGARVYWRVISSVPDQVKPTNESWLGYTPFEETRSFNILGLTYENSRDVQIEIKVRRDGYLDQTKRFNVRQAIDQMEISSFFDMIKKEE
;
A
#
# COMPACT_ATOMS: atom_id res chain seq x y z
N MET A 1 38.66 -39.89 -8.95
CA MET A 1 38.25 -41.11 -8.21
C MET A 1 38.05 -40.95 -6.71
N ALA A 2 39.06 -40.93 -5.81
CA ALA A 2 38.79 -40.86 -4.35
C ALA A 2 37.99 -39.62 -3.89
N LYS A 3 38.19 -38.47 -4.57
CA LYS A 3 37.39 -37.23 -4.38
C LYS A 3 35.95 -37.35 -4.91
N GLU A 4 35.73 -38.11 -5.98
CA GLU A 4 34.39 -38.30 -6.57
C GLU A 4 33.56 -39.29 -5.77
N VAL A 5 34.19 -40.35 -5.25
CA VAL A 5 33.55 -41.31 -4.34
C VAL A 5 33.14 -40.63 -3.03
N LYS A 6 33.98 -39.72 -2.51
CA LYS A 6 33.65 -38.91 -1.33
C LYS A 6 32.50 -37.92 -1.60
N SER A 7 32.44 -37.34 -2.80
CA SER A 7 31.33 -36.48 -3.27
C SER A 7 30.01 -37.26 -3.38
N MET A 8 30.06 -38.48 -3.93
CA MET A 8 28.90 -39.34 -4.10
C MET A 8 28.34 -39.86 -2.75
N LEU A 9 29.21 -40.25 -1.82
CA LEU A 9 28.84 -40.64 -0.45
C LEU A 9 28.25 -39.46 0.36
N THR A 10 28.70 -38.23 0.08
CA THR A 10 28.17 -37.03 0.74
C THR A 10 26.77 -36.68 0.23
N ARG A 11 26.49 -36.92 -1.06
CA ARG A 11 25.14 -36.75 -1.64
C ARG A 11 24.13 -37.80 -1.14
N MET A 12 24.57 -39.03 -0.87
CA MET A 12 23.70 -40.08 -0.33
C MET A 12 23.32 -39.88 1.14
N ARG A 13 24.14 -39.16 1.94
CA ARG A 13 23.84 -38.86 3.35
C ARG A 13 22.72 -37.83 3.54
N GLY A 14 22.28 -37.13 2.49
CA GLY A 14 21.22 -36.12 2.55
C GLY A 14 19.80 -36.65 2.36
N LEU A 15 19.61 -37.93 2.01
CA LEU A 15 18.27 -38.54 1.95
C LEU A 15 17.92 -39.13 3.33
N HIS A 16 17.11 -38.40 4.10
CA HIS A 16 16.43 -38.95 5.26
C HIS A 16 15.38 -39.97 4.80
N PHE A 17 15.74 -41.25 4.83
CA PHE A 17 14.77 -42.34 4.80
C PHE A 17 14.37 -42.69 6.24
N VAL A 18 13.09 -42.55 6.55
CA VAL A 18 12.50 -43.09 7.78
C VAL A 18 12.38 -44.60 7.60
N PHE A 19 13.19 -45.37 8.32
CA PHE A 19 13.02 -46.83 8.44
C PHE A 19 13.03 -47.27 9.91
N VAL A 20 12.17 -48.24 10.21
CA VAL A 20 11.86 -48.79 11.53
C VAL A 20 13.10 -49.51 12.13
N PRO A 21 13.41 -49.38 13.44
CA PRO A 21 14.76 -49.66 13.97
C PRO A 21 15.17 -51.15 14.06
N GLN A 22 14.25 -52.09 13.88
CA GLN A 22 14.44 -53.46 14.36
C GLN A 22 15.19 -54.40 13.38
N VAL A 23 15.56 -53.93 12.19
CA VAL A 23 16.22 -54.73 11.13
C VAL A 23 17.73 -54.41 11.00
N VAL A 24 18.22 -53.37 11.68
CA VAL A 24 19.58 -52.82 11.46
C VAL A 24 20.68 -53.65 12.14
N GLU A 25 20.39 -54.36 13.23
CA GLU A 25 21.42 -55.11 13.98
C GLU A 25 21.84 -56.44 13.33
N ASP A 26 20.93 -57.16 12.64
CA ASP A 26 21.28 -58.42 11.97
C ASP A 26 22.02 -58.21 10.63
N LEU A 27 21.84 -57.03 10.01
CA LEU A 27 22.52 -56.65 8.77
C LEU A 27 23.97 -56.22 8.99
N ASN A 28 24.31 -55.67 10.16
CA ASN A 28 25.62 -55.07 10.43
C ASN A 28 26.74 -56.11 10.57
N SER A 29 26.43 -57.32 11.07
CA SER A 29 27.42 -58.42 11.18
C SER A 29 27.72 -59.06 9.82
N LYS A 30 26.70 -59.19 8.95
CA LYS A 30 26.83 -59.70 7.58
C LYS A 30 27.48 -58.68 6.63
N PHE A 31 27.31 -57.37 6.88
CA PHE A 31 27.90 -56.31 6.04
C PHE A 31 29.43 -56.20 6.10
N LYS A 32 30.08 -56.57 7.22
CA LYS A 32 31.55 -56.51 7.33
C LYS A 32 32.27 -57.50 6.40
N VAL A 33 31.65 -58.65 6.15
CA VAL A 33 32.17 -59.67 5.22
C VAL A 33 31.85 -59.26 3.78
N LEU A 34 30.68 -58.67 3.54
CA LEU A 34 30.26 -58.15 2.23
C LEU A 34 31.05 -56.92 1.76
N SER A 35 31.50 -56.03 2.66
CA SER A 35 32.23 -54.81 2.26
C SER A 35 33.59 -55.11 1.63
N HIS A 36 34.26 -56.20 2.05
CA HIS A 36 35.53 -56.62 1.46
C HIS A 36 35.31 -57.28 0.09
N ALA A 37 34.23 -58.04 -0.08
CA ALA A 37 33.84 -58.61 -1.38
C ALA A 37 33.40 -57.53 -2.39
N PHE A 38 32.70 -56.49 -1.92
CA PHE A 38 32.18 -55.40 -2.75
C PHE A 38 33.29 -54.48 -3.28
N ILE A 39 34.31 -54.20 -2.47
CA ILE A 39 35.50 -53.45 -2.91
C ILE A 39 36.32 -54.25 -3.94
N PHE A 40 36.36 -55.58 -3.80
CA PHE A 40 37.02 -56.45 -4.77
C PHE A 40 36.27 -56.51 -6.12
N LEU A 41 34.93 -56.45 -6.09
CA LEU A 41 34.10 -56.48 -7.30
C LEU A 41 34.20 -55.18 -8.12
N ILE A 42 34.27 -54.02 -7.45
CA ILE A 42 34.44 -52.71 -8.10
C ILE A 42 35.80 -52.62 -8.82
N PHE A 43 36.83 -53.32 -8.35
CA PHE A 43 38.15 -53.32 -8.97
C PHE A 43 38.24 -54.14 -10.28
N ILE A 44 37.29 -55.05 -10.52
CA ILE A 44 37.37 -56.04 -11.62
C ILE A 44 36.73 -55.53 -12.93
N VAL A 45 35.82 -54.55 -12.88
CA VAL A 45 34.98 -54.18 -14.04
C VAL A 45 35.58 -53.09 -14.96
N SER A 46 36.81 -52.59 -14.69
CA SER A 46 37.33 -51.41 -15.41
C SER A 46 38.29 -51.66 -16.60
N SER A 47 38.45 -52.87 -17.15
CA SER A 47 39.19 -53.02 -18.43
C SER A 47 38.77 -54.26 -19.23
N ARG A 48 38.78 -54.21 -20.56
CA ARG A 48 38.43 -55.36 -21.42
C ARG A 48 39.43 -56.52 -21.36
N ASP A 49 40.65 -56.29 -20.88
CA ASP A 49 41.71 -57.32 -20.81
C ASP A 49 41.63 -58.21 -19.55
N THR A 50 40.69 -57.95 -18.62
CA THR A 50 40.51 -58.76 -17.41
C THR A 50 39.54 -59.94 -17.57
N ALA A 51 38.78 -60.02 -18.67
CA ALA A 51 37.75 -61.06 -18.88
C ALA A 51 38.33 -62.50 -18.85
N ILE A 52 39.52 -62.71 -19.42
CA ILE A 52 40.17 -64.04 -19.49
C ILE A 52 40.79 -64.47 -18.14
N LYS A 53 41.17 -63.51 -17.28
CA LYS A 53 41.68 -63.81 -15.92
C LYS A 53 40.57 -64.16 -14.92
N ILE A 54 39.35 -63.70 -15.17
CA ILE A 54 38.18 -63.92 -14.30
C ILE A 54 37.67 -65.37 -14.39
N GLU A 55 37.73 -65.99 -15.58
CA GLU A 55 37.23 -67.36 -15.78
C GLU A 55 37.98 -68.42 -14.94
N ASN A 56 39.29 -68.26 -14.78
CA ASN A 56 40.12 -69.16 -13.97
C ASN A 56 40.00 -68.93 -12.45
N GLN A 57 39.56 -67.75 -12.02
CA GLN A 57 39.29 -67.43 -10.61
C GLN A 57 37.87 -67.84 -10.19
N MET A 58 36.89 -67.75 -11.11
CA MET A 58 35.50 -68.15 -10.87
C MET A 58 35.33 -69.66 -10.65
N LYS A 59 36.20 -70.50 -11.22
CA LYS A 59 36.21 -71.97 -10.98
C LYS A 59 36.58 -72.38 -9.55
N LYS A 60 37.12 -71.47 -8.73
CA LYS A 60 37.52 -71.73 -7.34
C LYS A 60 36.54 -71.19 -6.29
N LEU A 61 35.48 -70.50 -6.70
CA LEU A 61 34.46 -69.99 -5.77
C LEU A 61 33.44 -71.09 -5.44
N ASN A 62 33.06 -71.15 -4.15
CA ASN A 62 32.03 -72.07 -3.68
C ASN A 62 30.67 -71.68 -4.27
N PHE A 63 29.87 -72.66 -4.72
CA PHE A 63 28.65 -72.44 -5.52
C PHE A 63 27.67 -71.45 -4.87
N GLY A 64 27.55 -71.45 -3.54
CA GLY A 64 26.69 -70.53 -2.80
C GLY A 64 27.08 -69.05 -2.92
N VAL A 65 28.38 -68.74 -3.07
CA VAL A 65 28.87 -67.37 -3.24
C VAL A 65 28.59 -66.87 -4.66
N LEU A 66 28.67 -67.77 -5.65
CA LEU A 66 28.36 -67.43 -7.04
C LEU A 66 26.87 -67.08 -7.23
N VAL A 67 25.97 -67.85 -6.60
CA VAL A 67 24.53 -67.62 -6.65
C VAL A 67 24.14 -66.31 -5.97
N THR A 68 24.75 -65.97 -4.83
CA THR A 68 24.48 -64.69 -4.15
C THR A 68 25.01 -63.50 -4.93
N LEU A 69 26.17 -63.63 -5.57
CA LEU A 69 26.72 -62.57 -6.42
C LEU A 69 25.84 -62.34 -7.66
N LEU A 70 25.38 -63.41 -8.31
CA LEU A 70 24.46 -63.33 -9.46
C LEU A 70 23.11 -62.72 -9.07
N ALA A 71 22.57 -63.08 -7.91
CA ALA A 71 21.34 -62.47 -7.39
C ALA A 71 21.52 -60.97 -7.10
N LEU A 72 22.68 -60.57 -6.57
CA LEU A 72 22.98 -59.16 -6.33
C LEU A 72 23.12 -58.36 -7.64
N ILE A 73 23.75 -58.97 -8.65
CA ILE A 73 23.86 -58.38 -10.00
C ILE A 73 22.49 -58.25 -10.66
N ALA A 74 21.60 -59.25 -10.51
CA ALA A 74 20.24 -59.20 -11.01
C ALA A 74 19.42 -58.09 -10.33
N VAL A 75 19.53 -57.94 -9.00
CA VAL A 75 18.87 -56.85 -8.25
C VAL A 75 19.41 -55.47 -8.67
N PHE A 76 20.70 -55.35 -8.95
CA PHE A 76 21.29 -54.11 -9.47
C PHE A 76 20.87 -53.81 -10.92
N ALA A 77 20.74 -54.83 -11.76
CA ALA A 77 20.25 -54.68 -13.13
C ALA A 77 18.78 -54.25 -13.17
N ASP A 78 17.94 -54.78 -12.27
CA ASP A 78 16.56 -54.31 -12.09
C ASP A 78 16.51 -52.89 -11.50
N PHE A 79 17.45 -52.51 -10.64
CA PHE A 79 17.54 -51.15 -10.09
C PHE A 79 17.93 -50.11 -11.15
N GLU A 80 18.84 -50.44 -12.08
CA GLU A 80 19.14 -49.58 -13.23
C GLU A 80 17.98 -49.52 -14.24
N ALA A 81 17.20 -50.61 -14.39
CA ALA A 81 16.00 -50.63 -15.22
C ALA A 81 14.83 -49.79 -14.65
N TYR A 82 14.77 -49.61 -13.33
CA TYR A 82 13.74 -48.80 -12.65
C TYR A 82 13.99 -47.29 -12.66
N GLY A 83 15.12 -46.82 -13.22
CA GLY A 83 15.60 -45.46 -13.01
C GLY A 83 15.66 -44.54 -14.24
N GLN A 84 15.16 -44.93 -15.41
CA GLN A 84 15.14 -44.01 -16.56
C GLN A 84 13.72 -43.58 -16.89
N LEU A 85 13.32 -42.44 -16.30
CA LEU A 85 12.17 -41.66 -16.76
C LEU A 85 12.22 -41.59 -18.28
N THR A 86 11.15 -41.98 -18.94
CA THR A 86 11.07 -41.93 -20.40
C THR A 86 11.31 -40.49 -20.86
N LYS A 87 11.80 -40.28 -22.10
CA LYS A 87 12.04 -38.92 -22.64
C LYS A 87 10.81 -38.00 -22.52
N LYS A 88 9.60 -38.59 -22.50
CA LYS A 88 8.33 -37.90 -22.32
C LYS A 88 8.13 -37.41 -20.88
N GLU A 89 8.47 -38.23 -19.89
CA GLU A 89 8.34 -37.88 -18.46
C GLU A 89 9.44 -36.92 -18.02
N GLN A 90 10.67 -37.06 -18.52
CA GLN A 90 11.73 -36.07 -18.29
C GLN A 90 11.35 -34.69 -18.83
N LYS A 91 10.68 -34.65 -19.99
CA LYS A 91 10.18 -33.40 -20.58
C LYS A 91 9.02 -32.81 -19.78
N ALA A 92 8.15 -33.64 -19.20
CA ALA A 92 7.05 -33.20 -18.35
C ALA A 92 7.58 -32.63 -17.03
N LEU A 93 8.52 -33.31 -16.37
CA LEU A 93 9.15 -32.87 -15.13
C LEU A 93 9.90 -31.54 -15.32
N LYS A 94 10.67 -31.41 -16.40
CA LYS A 94 11.39 -30.17 -16.73
C LYS A 94 10.44 -29.02 -17.06
N LYS A 95 9.26 -29.32 -17.65
CA LYS A 95 8.22 -28.32 -17.87
C LYS A 95 7.60 -27.90 -16.54
N GLN A 96 7.36 -28.84 -15.63
CA GLN A 96 6.79 -28.59 -14.30
C GLN A 96 7.73 -27.76 -13.42
N GLU A 97 9.03 -28.10 -13.36
CA GLU A 97 10.05 -27.30 -12.67
C GLU A 97 10.16 -25.88 -13.23
N LEU A 98 10.02 -25.72 -14.55
CA LEU A 98 10.03 -24.40 -15.19
C LEU A 98 8.78 -23.58 -14.82
N THR A 99 7.62 -24.23 -14.71
CA THR A 99 6.37 -23.60 -14.26
C THR A 99 6.48 -23.19 -12.79
N GLU A 100 6.98 -24.07 -11.92
CA GLU A 100 7.17 -23.77 -10.50
C GLU A 100 8.20 -22.66 -10.27
N LYS A 101 9.28 -22.63 -11.06
CA LYS A 101 10.23 -21.50 -11.06
C LYS A 101 9.60 -20.19 -11.55
N ARG A 102 8.72 -20.24 -12.56
CA ARG A 102 7.99 -19.06 -13.03
C ARG A 102 7.03 -18.53 -11.98
N GLU A 103 6.27 -19.42 -11.34
CA GLU A 103 5.34 -19.05 -10.27
C GLU A 103 6.06 -18.56 -8.99
N ALA A 104 7.26 -19.07 -8.70
CA ALA A 104 8.09 -18.58 -7.61
C ALA A 104 8.69 -17.19 -7.92
N LEU A 105 9.13 -16.95 -9.16
CA LEU A 105 9.61 -15.64 -9.61
C LEU A 105 8.49 -14.59 -9.62
N GLU A 106 7.27 -14.98 -10.02
CA GLU A 106 6.09 -14.10 -9.93
C GLU A 106 5.70 -13.78 -8.48
N ARG A 107 6.04 -14.64 -7.51
CA ARG A 107 5.83 -14.39 -6.08
C ARG A 107 6.92 -13.52 -5.44
N GLU A 108 8.12 -13.44 -6.02
CA GLU A 108 9.25 -12.67 -5.50
C GLU A 108 9.37 -11.24 -6.08
N GLY A 109 8.60 -10.90 -7.12
CA GLY A 109 8.49 -9.54 -7.65
C GLY A 109 7.79 -8.60 -6.66
N LYS A 110 8.45 -8.20 -5.58
CA LYS A 110 7.94 -7.14 -4.71
C LYS A 110 7.83 -5.87 -5.56
N PRO A 111 6.66 -5.21 -5.61
CA PRO A 111 6.52 -3.97 -6.36
C PRO A 111 7.48 -2.93 -5.78
N SER A 112 8.46 -2.52 -6.57
CA SER A 112 9.37 -1.44 -6.15
C SER A 112 8.62 -0.12 -6.30
N PRO A 113 8.37 0.62 -5.21
CA PRO A 113 7.58 1.84 -5.30
C PRO A 113 8.36 2.92 -6.05
N ILE A 114 7.71 3.56 -7.03
CA ILE A 114 8.22 4.75 -7.71
C ILE A 114 7.63 6.01 -7.07
N THR A 115 8.34 7.13 -7.16
CA THR A 115 7.83 8.43 -6.69
C THR A 115 7.53 9.30 -7.90
N ILE A 116 6.28 9.76 -8.02
CA ILE A 116 5.82 10.64 -9.10
C ILE A 116 5.16 11.88 -8.48
N SER A 117 5.46 13.06 -9.02
CA SER A 117 4.75 14.31 -8.71
C SER A 117 3.58 14.54 -9.66
N PHE A 118 2.40 14.78 -9.13
CA PHE A 118 1.19 15.12 -9.89
C PHE A 118 0.85 16.58 -9.69
N ASP A 119 0.71 17.32 -10.79
CA ASP A 119 0.36 18.74 -10.77
C ASP A 119 -0.69 19.06 -11.85
N SER A 120 -1.41 20.17 -11.72
CA SER A 120 -2.44 20.55 -12.68
C SER A 120 -2.67 22.05 -12.76
N GLU A 121 -3.21 22.50 -13.90
CA GLU A 121 -3.68 23.87 -14.10
C GLU A 121 -5.17 23.88 -14.48
N PRO A 122 -6.07 24.47 -13.65
CA PRO A 122 -5.79 25.05 -12.34
C PRO A 122 -5.44 24.00 -11.27
N GLN A 123 -4.84 24.46 -10.17
CA GLN A 123 -4.46 23.61 -9.03
C GLN A 123 -5.66 23.15 -8.18
N GLY A 124 -5.42 22.16 -7.31
CA GLY A 124 -6.41 21.62 -6.38
C GLY A 124 -7.36 20.61 -7.02
N ALA A 125 -6.88 19.82 -7.98
CA ALA A 125 -7.61 18.71 -8.58
C ALA A 125 -7.38 17.42 -7.80
N LYS A 126 -8.42 16.62 -7.61
CA LYS A 126 -8.31 15.30 -6.97
C LYS A 126 -7.64 14.34 -7.95
N VAL A 127 -6.54 13.71 -7.52
CA VAL A 127 -5.77 12.76 -8.32
C VAL A 127 -6.14 11.33 -7.93
N VAL A 128 -6.56 10.55 -8.91
CA VAL A 128 -6.89 9.13 -8.77
C VAL A 128 -5.93 8.31 -9.63
N VAL A 129 -5.25 7.35 -9.03
CA VAL A 129 -4.29 6.46 -9.70
C VAL A 129 -4.79 5.03 -9.59
N ASP A 130 -5.00 4.35 -10.72
CA ASP A 130 -5.55 2.99 -10.80
C ASP A 130 -6.83 2.78 -9.94
N GLY A 131 -7.69 3.80 -9.92
CA GLY A 131 -8.93 3.82 -9.14
C GLY A 131 -8.79 4.19 -7.67
N LYS A 132 -7.58 4.42 -7.16
CA LYS A 132 -7.33 4.84 -5.76
C LYS A 132 -7.06 6.34 -5.67
N VAL A 133 -7.76 7.04 -4.76
CA VAL A 133 -7.50 8.45 -4.47
C VAL A 133 -6.15 8.61 -3.77
N ILE A 134 -5.29 9.44 -4.34
CA ILE A 134 -3.93 9.68 -3.84
C ILE A 134 -3.82 11.03 -3.10
N GLY A 135 -4.53 12.06 -3.56
CA GLY A 135 -4.49 13.39 -2.96
C GLY A 135 -5.03 14.47 -3.88
N VAL A 136 -4.63 15.72 -3.63
CA VAL A 136 -5.00 16.90 -4.43
C VAL A 136 -3.77 17.57 -5.02
N THR A 137 -3.81 18.01 -6.28
CA THR A 137 -2.67 18.67 -6.92
C THR A 137 -2.34 20.02 -6.25
N PRO A 138 -1.06 20.36 -6.06
CA PRO A 138 0.13 19.54 -6.33
C PRO A 138 0.34 18.45 -5.24
N VAL A 139 0.57 17.20 -5.65
CA VAL A 139 0.83 16.08 -4.73
C VAL A 139 1.96 15.19 -5.24
N THR A 140 2.85 14.76 -4.34
CA THR A 140 3.87 13.75 -4.64
C THR A 140 3.49 12.45 -3.97
N ALA A 141 3.49 11.35 -4.73
CA ALA A 141 3.05 10.06 -4.22
C ALA A 141 3.97 8.91 -4.58
N ARG A 142 4.02 7.92 -3.69
CA ARG A 142 4.72 6.65 -3.91
C ARG A 142 3.74 5.63 -4.45
N ILE A 143 3.94 5.23 -5.70
CA ILE A 143 3.06 4.30 -6.41
C ILE A 143 3.74 2.94 -6.44
N PRO A 144 3.11 1.89 -5.89
CA PRO A 144 3.63 0.53 -6.04
C PRO A 144 3.42 0.10 -7.49
N ILE A 145 4.50 -0.09 -8.24
CA ILE A 145 4.41 -0.66 -9.59
C ILE A 145 4.67 -2.16 -9.53
N ASN A 146 3.80 -2.95 -10.16
CA ASN A 146 4.01 -4.38 -10.31
C ASN A 146 5.00 -4.64 -11.46
N TYR A 147 6.25 -4.22 -11.22
CA TYR A 147 7.31 -4.29 -12.22
C TYR A 147 7.84 -5.71 -12.33
N LYS A 148 7.70 -6.30 -13.53
CA LYS A 148 8.43 -7.52 -13.90
C LYS A 148 9.67 -7.10 -14.69
N GLU A 149 10.85 -7.27 -14.08
CA GLU A 149 12.12 -7.08 -14.80
C GLU A 149 12.14 -7.96 -16.06
N PRO A 150 12.42 -7.39 -17.24
CA PRO A 150 12.59 -8.18 -18.45
C PRO A 150 13.87 -8.98 -18.30
N THR A 151 13.72 -10.27 -18.01
CA THR A 151 14.84 -11.20 -17.94
C THR A 151 15.30 -11.56 -19.35
N GLY A 152 16.17 -10.73 -19.95
CA GLY A 152 16.78 -11.05 -21.25
C GLY A 152 17.59 -9.93 -21.90
N VAL A 153 18.77 -10.29 -22.41
CA VAL A 153 19.70 -9.38 -23.12
C VAL A 153 19.16 -8.88 -24.48
N TYR A 154 18.07 -9.47 -24.96
CA TYR A 154 17.47 -9.13 -26.26
C TYR A 154 15.94 -9.17 -26.17
N ALA A 155 15.35 -8.17 -25.51
CA ALA A 155 13.94 -7.90 -25.67
C ALA A 155 13.69 -7.35 -27.08
N ASN A 156 13.03 -8.12 -27.95
CA ASN A 156 12.53 -7.59 -29.22
C ASN A 156 11.57 -6.42 -28.93
N ARG A 157 11.55 -5.40 -29.79
CA ARG A 157 10.69 -4.20 -29.68
C ARG A 157 9.24 -4.53 -29.33
N ALA A 158 8.69 -5.60 -29.91
CA ALA A 158 7.33 -6.07 -29.61
C ALA A 158 7.13 -6.49 -28.14
N TYR A 159 8.14 -7.10 -27.52
CA TYR A 159 8.09 -7.46 -26.10
C TYR A 159 8.21 -6.22 -25.19
N LEU A 160 9.01 -5.23 -25.59
CA LEU A 160 9.12 -3.96 -24.87
C LEU A 160 7.84 -3.14 -24.91
N SER A 161 7.20 -3.02 -26.08
CA SER A 161 5.91 -2.35 -26.20
C SER A 161 4.85 -3.04 -25.35
N LYS A 162 4.82 -4.38 -25.35
CA LYS A 162 3.90 -5.14 -24.48
C LYS A 162 4.16 -4.88 -22.99
N LEU A 163 5.42 -4.79 -22.58
CA LEU A 163 5.77 -4.46 -21.20
C LEU A 163 5.40 -3.01 -20.83
N GLN A 164 5.51 -2.08 -21.77
CA GLN A 164 5.09 -0.69 -21.56
C GLN A 164 3.57 -0.60 -21.34
N GLU A 165 2.79 -1.35 -22.13
CA GLU A 165 1.33 -1.49 -21.95
C GLU A 165 0.97 -2.17 -20.63
N GLU A 166 1.65 -3.26 -20.27
CA GLU A 166 1.39 -4.00 -19.01
C GLU A 166 1.74 -3.21 -17.74
N ASN A 167 2.61 -2.20 -17.86
CA ASN A 167 3.00 -1.32 -16.76
C ASN A 167 2.39 0.09 -16.89
N GLU A 168 1.40 0.29 -17.75
CA GLU A 168 0.72 1.57 -17.88
C GLU A 168 -0.12 1.85 -16.63
N ILE A 169 0.04 3.05 -16.07
CA ILE A 169 -0.73 3.54 -14.93
C ILE A 169 -1.81 4.48 -15.46
N SER A 170 -3.05 4.25 -15.03
CA SER A 170 -4.16 5.15 -15.35
C SER A 170 -4.27 6.23 -14.28
N VAL A 171 -4.13 7.48 -14.69
CA VAL A 171 -4.23 8.65 -13.82
C VAL A 171 -5.44 9.47 -14.24
N LYS A 172 -6.34 9.74 -13.31
CA LYS A 172 -7.46 10.66 -13.52
C LYS A 172 -7.31 11.89 -12.65
N PHE A 173 -7.49 13.05 -13.26
CA PHE A 173 -7.55 14.34 -12.62
C PHE A 173 -9.00 14.81 -12.60
N LEU A 174 -9.55 14.97 -11.40
CA LEU A 174 -10.94 15.38 -11.18
C LEU A 174 -10.95 16.79 -10.63
N LYS A 175 -11.54 17.73 -11.37
CA LYS A 175 -11.72 19.11 -10.93
C LYS A 175 -13.09 19.61 -11.36
N ASN A 176 -13.85 20.11 -10.39
CA ASN A 176 -15.22 20.56 -10.63
C ASN A 176 -15.24 21.78 -11.57
N GLY A 177 -16.17 21.80 -12.52
CA GLY A 177 -16.24 22.82 -13.57
C GLY A 177 -15.29 22.59 -14.74
N TYR A 178 -14.56 21.46 -14.75
CA TYR A 178 -13.63 21.09 -15.81
C TYR A 178 -13.89 19.66 -16.28
N VAL A 179 -13.57 19.41 -17.55
CA VAL A 179 -13.65 18.07 -18.12
C VAL A 179 -12.68 17.15 -17.36
N THR A 180 -13.09 15.92 -17.06
CA THR A 180 -12.20 14.96 -16.39
C THR A 180 -10.95 14.72 -17.23
N GLY A 181 -9.79 15.00 -16.65
CA GLY A 181 -8.51 14.72 -17.26
C GLY A 181 -8.14 13.26 -17.10
N GLU A 182 -7.79 12.57 -18.18
CA GLU A 182 -7.27 11.21 -18.14
C GLU A 182 -5.88 11.18 -18.78
N GLU A 183 -4.88 10.79 -17.99
CA GLU A 183 -3.49 10.66 -18.42
C GLU A 183 -3.05 9.21 -18.25
N LYS A 184 -2.26 8.73 -19.21
CA LYS A 184 -1.65 7.40 -19.18
C LYS A 184 -0.16 7.56 -18.98
N VAL A 185 0.35 6.93 -17.94
CA VAL A 185 1.75 7.07 -17.54
C VAL A 185 2.44 5.73 -17.67
N ALA A 186 3.44 5.65 -18.54
CA ALA A 186 4.22 4.45 -18.77
C ALA A 186 5.72 4.77 -18.68
N PRO A 187 6.57 3.78 -18.35
CA PRO A 187 8.01 3.99 -18.32
C PRO A 187 8.55 4.17 -19.75
N ASP A 188 9.50 5.07 -19.91
CA ASP A 188 10.30 5.15 -21.13
C ASP A 188 11.35 4.05 -21.14
N VAL A 189 11.52 3.40 -22.29
CA VAL A 189 12.41 2.24 -22.45
C VAL A 189 13.49 2.61 -23.45
N THR A 190 14.70 2.84 -22.94
CA THR A 190 15.86 3.22 -23.76
C THR A 190 16.89 2.10 -23.79
N TYR A 191 17.61 2.00 -24.90
CA TYR A 191 18.72 1.08 -25.06
C TYR A 191 20.01 1.79 -24.66
N GLU A 192 20.67 1.32 -23.60
CA GLU A 192 22.00 1.79 -23.25
C GLU A 192 23.06 0.76 -23.65
N PHE A 193 24.10 1.24 -24.32
CA PHE A 193 25.26 0.45 -24.67
C PHE A 193 26.31 0.56 -23.57
N ILE A 194 26.61 -0.55 -22.89
CA ILE A 194 27.78 -0.64 -22.02
C ILE A 194 28.93 -1.24 -22.85
N PRO A 195 30.01 -0.49 -23.09
CA PRO A 195 31.18 -1.04 -23.76
C PRO A 195 31.68 -2.27 -23.00
N ARG A 196 31.81 -3.40 -23.70
CA ARG A 196 32.34 -4.71 -23.24
C ARG A 196 31.38 -5.68 -22.54
N ILE A 197 30.09 -5.37 -22.33
CA ILE A 197 29.18 -6.28 -21.59
C ILE A 197 27.99 -6.73 -22.44
N ALA A 198 27.12 -5.82 -22.90
CA ALA A 198 26.02 -6.03 -23.86
C ALA A 198 25.18 -4.74 -23.95
N TYR A 199 24.15 -4.76 -24.81
CA TYR A 199 23.02 -3.84 -24.70
C TYR A 199 22.11 -4.28 -23.56
N TYR A 200 21.60 -3.32 -22.79
CA TYR A 200 20.57 -3.57 -21.79
C TYR A 200 19.47 -2.52 -21.90
N ASN A 201 18.26 -2.89 -21.48
CA ASN A 201 17.11 -1.99 -21.49
C ASN A 201 17.10 -1.20 -20.19
N LYS A 202 17.06 0.12 -20.29
CA LYS A 202 16.89 1.03 -19.16
C LYS A 202 15.45 1.54 -19.14
N TYR A 203 14.80 1.37 -17.99
CA TYR A 203 13.44 1.84 -17.74
C TYR A 203 13.50 3.11 -16.92
N THR A 204 12.93 4.18 -17.44
CA THR A 204 12.90 5.48 -16.74
C THR A 204 11.45 5.91 -16.60
N TRP A 205 10.98 6.04 -15.37
CA TRP A 205 9.67 6.59 -15.10
C TRP A 205 9.69 8.12 -15.18
N PRO A 206 8.62 8.76 -15.65
CA PRO A 206 8.51 10.20 -15.58
C PRO A 206 8.49 10.65 -14.12
N ASN A 207 9.26 11.70 -13.84
CA ASN A 207 9.34 12.29 -12.50
C ASN A 207 8.05 13.00 -12.10
N GLY A 208 7.24 13.41 -13.08
CA GLY A 208 5.97 14.05 -12.82
C GLY A 208 5.00 13.97 -13.99
N VAL A 209 3.73 14.22 -13.67
CA VAL A 209 2.59 14.23 -14.59
C VAL A 209 1.87 15.55 -14.37
N PHE A 210 1.69 16.31 -15.44
CA PHE A 210 1.03 17.60 -15.42
C PHE A 210 -0.17 17.58 -16.35
N HIS A 211 -1.34 17.99 -15.85
CA HIS A 211 -2.57 18.06 -16.64
C HIS A 211 -3.13 19.47 -16.68
N VAL A 212 -3.46 19.96 -17.88
CA VAL A 212 -4.14 21.25 -18.08
C VAL A 212 -5.60 20.98 -18.37
N PHE A 213 -6.47 21.48 -17.52
CA PHE A 213 -7.89 21.25 -17.65
C PHE A 213 -8.53 22.15 -18.70
N GLU A 214 -9.39 21.56 -19.51
CA GLU A 214 -10.35 22.30 -20.31
C GLU A 214 -11.61 22.57 -19.49
N LYS A 215 -12.11 23.82 -19.54
CA LYS A 215 -13.39 24.16 -18.91
C LYS A 215 -14.49 23.36 -19.60
N ASP A 216 -15.32 22.69 -18.81
CA ASP A 216 -16.45 21.96 -19.35
C ASP A 216 -17.56 22.96 -19.73
N PRO A 217 -17.93 23.09 -21.02
CA PRO A 217 -18.95 24.03 -21.48
C PRO A 217 -20.37 23.65 -21.03
N TYR A 218 -20.57 22.43 -20.53
CA TYR A 218 -21.82 21.91 -20.01
C TYR A 218 -21.78 21.61 -18.51
N ALA A 219 -20.66 21.90 -17.84
CA ALA A 219 -20.65 21.86 -16.38
C ALA A 219 -21.62 22.91 -15.87
N VAL A 220 -22.77 22.43 -15.38
CA VAL A 220 -23.55 23.16 -14.39
C VAL A 220 -22.55 23.52 -13.30
N VAL A 221 -22.46 24.81 -12.96
CA VAL A 221 -21.61 25.29 -11.87
C VAL A 221 -22.25 24.78 -10.58
N ASP A 222 -22.06 23.49 -10.32
CA ASP A 222 -22.39 22.87 -9.06
C ASP A 222 -21.36 23.42 -8.08
N SER A 223 -21.82 24.37 -7.28
CA SER A 223 -21.14 24.88 -6.11
C SER A 223 -20.99 23.77 -5.09
N GLU A 224 -20.16 22.77 -5.37
CA GLU A 224 -19.95 21.62 -4.52
C GLU A 224 -18.46 21.40 -4.32
N SER A 225 -17.94 21.96 -3.25
CA SER A 225 -16.82 21.37 -2.52
C SER A 225 -17.13 19.89 -2.25
N ASN A 226 -16.15 19.03 -2.48
CA ASN A 226 -16.21 17.55 -2.41
C ASN A 226 -16.41 16.98 -0.98
N ASP A 227 -17.47 17.41 -0.32
CA ASP A 227 -18.18 16.78 0.80
C ASP A 227 -19.46 17.62 0.97
N PRO A 228 -20.67 17.14 0.61
CA PRO A 228 -21.88 17.86 0.98
C PRO A 228 -21.96 17.75 2.50
N ASP A 229 -21.43 18.77 3.18
CA ASP A 229 -21.80 19.04 4.55
C ASP A 229 -23.31 19.29 4.52
N ASN A 230 -24.10 18.22 4.70
CA ASN A 230 -25.56 18.17 4.56
C ASN A 230 -26.28 19.19 5.46
N THR A 231 -25.54 19.87 6.34
CA THR A 231 -26.02 20.94 7.21
C THR A 231 -25.96 22.33 6.54
N ILE A 232 -25.35 22.47 5.37
CA ILE A 232 -25.33 23.72 4.57
C ILE A 232 -26.43 23.65 3.50
N PRO A 233 -27.33 24.63 3.41
CA PRO A 233 -28.30 24.68 2.32
C PRO A 233 -27.63 24.84 0.95
N GLU A 234 -28.19 24.21 -0.07
CA GLU A 234 -27.65 24.20 -1.43
C GLU A 234 -27.43 25.63 -1.97
N GLY A 235 -26.21 25.89 -2.46
CA GLY A 235 -25.82 27.21 -3.00
C GLY A 235 -25.60 28.32 -1.95
N GLU A 236 -25.70 28.05 -0.65
CA GLU A 236 -25.50 29.05 0.41
C GLU A 236 -24.06 29.10 0.95
N SER A 237 -23.20 28.14 0.60
CA SER A 237 -21.86 27.99 1.20
C SER A 237 -21.00 29.27 1.16
N GLN A 238 -21.05 29.96 0.03
CA GLN A 238 -20.27 31.16 -0.28
C GLN A 238 -21.03 32.47 -0.07
N LYS A 239 -22.33 32.42 0.25
CA LYS A 239 -23.12 33.65 0.37
C LYS A 239 -22.77 34.34 1.68
N ALA A 240 -22.23 35.55 1.56
CA ALA A 240 -21.80 36.35 2.71
C ALA A 240 -22.94 37.23 3.24
N VAL A 241 -23.06 37.28 4.56
CA VAL A 241 -23.94 38.26 5.23
C VAL A 241 -23.47 39.67 4.88
N SER A 242 -24.35 40.47 4.29
CA SER A 242 -24.02 41.82 3.82
C SER A 242 -24.96 42.85 4.40
N ARG A 243 -24.40 44.03 4.69
CA ARG A 243 -25.20 45.19 5.11
C ARG A 243 -26.05 45.75 3.97
N ASP A 244 -25.57 45.67 2.74
CA ASP A 244 -26.20 46.30 1.59
C ASP A 244 -27.39 45.49 1.05
N ASN A 245 -27.44 44.19 1.37
CA ASN A 245 -28.52 43.30 0.94
C ASN A 245 -28.91 42.34 2.08
N PRO A 246 -29.52 42.87 3.16
CA PRO A 246 -29.82 42.08 4.35
C PRO A 246 -30.95 41.07 4.09
N GLY A 247 -30.85 39.89 4.73
CA GLY A 247 -31.87 38.84 4.74
C GLY A 247 -31.87 37.89 3.52
N GLN A 248 -30.86 37.99 2.67
CA GLN A 248 -30.74 37.16 1.47
C GLN A 248 -30.09 35.81 1.73
N THR A 249 -29.32 35.69 2.81
CA THR A 249 -28.57 34.48 3.13
C THR A 249 -29.33 33.59 4.11
N ALA A 250 -29.12 32.28 4.03
CA ALA A 250 -29.66 31.34 5.00
C ALA A 250 -29.10 31.59 6.43
N LEU A 251 -27.87 32.12 6.53
CA LEU A 251 -27.25 32.48 7.81
C LEU A 251 -28.03 33.58 8.55
N GLU A 252 -28.49 34.61 7.86
CA GLU A 252 -29.28 35.69 8.46
C GLU A 252 -30.66 35.22 8.95
N ARG A 253 -31.17 34.12 8.37
CA ARG A 253 -32.43 33.48 8.77
C ARG A 253 -32.24 32.39 9.82
N THR A 254 -30.99 31.99 10.08
CA THR A 254 -30.68 31.02 11.12
C THR A 254 -30.92 31.66 12.46
N ILE A 255 -31.85 31.07 13.21
CA ILE A 255 -32.24 31.52 14.54
C ILE A 255 -31.51 30.63 15.56
N ILE A 256 -30.82 31.26 16.51
CA ILE A 256 -30.00 30.58 17.52
C ILE A 256 -30.47 30.97 18.90
N ARG A 257 -30.57 29.97 19.78
CA ARG A 257 -30.88 30.17 21.20
C ARG A 257 -29.60 30.49 21.96
N TRP A 258 -29.60 31.59 22.69
CA TRP A 258 -28.52 32.02 23.58
C TRP A 258 -28.98 31.78 25.00
N TYR A 259 -28.31 30.88 25.72
CA TYR A 259 -28.65 30.56 27.11
C TYR A 259 -27.40 30.60 28.01
N PHE A 260 -27.30 31.60 28.88
CA PHE A 260 -26.19 31.72 29.81
C PHE A 260 -26.66 31.78 31.24
N GLU A 261 -26.17 30.87 32.04
CA GLU A 261 -26.45 30.82 33.46
C GLU A 261 -25.15 30.95 34.25
N SER A 262 -25.24 31.50 35.47
CA SER A 262 -24.09 31.54 36.36
C SER A 262 -24.48 31.26 37.79
N GLU A 263 -23.52 30.74 38.56
CA GLU A 263 -23.63 30.62 39.99
C GLU A 263 -22.55 31.50 40.66
N PRO A 264 -22.95 32.52 41.45
CA PRO A 264 -24.31 32.95 41.72
C PRO A 264 -24.92 33.72 40.52
N GLN A 265 -26.25 33.77 40.44
CA GLN A 265 -27.01 34.45 39.38
C GLN A 265 -26.95 35.99 39.48
N GLY A 266 -27.13 36.70 38.37
CA GLY A 266 -27.09 38.15 38.28
C GLY A 266 -25.75 38.72 37.80
N ALA A 267 -24.92 37.88 37.17
CA ALA A 267 -23.67 38.34 36.55
C ALA A 267 -23.96 39.01 35.19
N ARG A 268 -23.21 40.05 34.84
CA ARG A 268 -23.34 40.76 33.55
C ARG A 268 -22.72 39.93 32.45
N VAL A 269 -23.48 39.70 31.38
CA VAL A 269 -23.02 38.97 30.19
C VAL A 269 -22.66 39.97 29.09
N TYR A 270 -21.46 39.81 28.55
CA TYR A 270 -20.94 40.53 27.39
C TYR A 270 -20.59 39.55 26.28
N TRP A 271 -20.69 39.97 25.03
CA TRP A 271 -20.28 39.17 23.89
C TRP A 271 -19.48 40.00 22.89
N ARG A 272 -18.64 39.32 22.10
CA ARG A 272 -17.98 39.88 20.91
C ARG A 272 -17.64 38.80 19.90
N VAL A 273 -17.41 39.23 18.67
CA VAL A 273 -16.94 38.37 17.57
C VAL A 273 -15.42 38.45 17.50
N ILE A 274 -14.78 37.28 17.53
CA ILE A 274 -13.36 37.07 17.29
C ILE A 274 -13.23 36.35 15.95
N SER A 275 -12.44 36.90 15.04
CA SER A 275 -12.24 36.34 13.71
C SER A 275 -10.76 36.08 13.47
N SER A 276 -10.45 34.88 12.97
CA SER A 276 -9.11 34.53 12.48
C SER A 276 -8.88 34.99 11.04
N VAL A 277 -9.94 35.44 10.36
CA VAL A 277 -9.96 35.95 8.98
C VAL A 277 -10.46 37.40 8.93
N PRO A 278 -9.69 38.37 9.49
CA PRO A 278 -10.14 39.75 9.67
C PRO A 278 -10.40 40.50 8.36
N ASP A 279 -9.88 40.01 7.23
CA ASP A 279 -10.13 40.61 5.92
C ASP A 279 -11.56 40.34 5.41
N GLN A 280 -12.17 39.22 5.84
CA GLN A 280 -13.52 38.83 5.46
C GLN A 280 -14.53 39.19 6.56
N VAL A 281 -14.25 38.79 7.81
CA VAL A 281 -15.13 39.01 8.96
C VAL A 281 -14.39 39.88 9.97
N LYS A 282 -14.87 41.11 10.17
CA LYS A 282 -14.25 42.05 11.11
C LYS A 282 -14.58 41.67 12.56
N PRO A 283 -13.57 41.58 13.46
CA PRO A 283 -13.81 41.45 14.89
C PRO A 283 -14.62 42.63 15.43
N THR A 284 -15.42 42.38 16.47
CA THR A 284 -16.26 43.43 17.09
C THR A 284 -15.77 43.78 18.50
N ASN A 285 -16.19 44.96 18.98
CA ASN A 285 -16.01 45.36 20.37
C ASN A 285 -16.97 44.57 21.28
N GLU A 286 -16.65 44.54 22.58
CA GLU A 286 -17.54 43.96 23.59
C GLU A 286 -18.89 44.71 23.62
N SER A 287 -19.99 43.97 23.45
CA SER A 287 -21.34 44.47 23.61
C SER A 287 -21.99 43.79 24.80
N TRP A 288 -22.74 44.56 25.58
CA TRP A 288 -23.54 44.01 26.68
C TRP A 288 -24.78 43.27 26.14
N LEU A 289 -25.11 42.13 26.74
CA LEU A 289 -26.32 41.34 26.44
C LEU A 289 -27.38 41.48 27.53
N GLY A 290 -26.99 41.26 28.79
CA GLY A 290 -27.94 41.17 29.89
C GLY A 290 -27.33 40.70 31.20
N TYR A 291 -28.16 40.12 32.07
CA TYR A 291 -27.77 39.49 33.33
C TYR A 291 -28.10 37.99 33.29
N THR A 292 -27.32 37.16 34.00
CA THR A 292 -27.63 35.74 34.17
C THR A 292 -28.78 35.52 35.17
N PRO A 293 -29.67 34.53 34.97
CA PRO A 293 -29.79 33.71 33.76
C PRO A 293 -30.28 34.55 32.57
N PHE A 294 -29.59 34.41 31.44
CA PHE A 294 -29.88 35.13 30.21
C PHE A 294 -30.40 34.14 29.18
N GLU A 295 -31.57 34.42 28.60
CA GLU A 295 -32.13 33.64 27.51
C GLU A 295 -32.65 34.57 26.42
N GLU A 296 -32.15 34.41 25.19
CA GLU A 296 -32.63 35.14 24.02
C GLU A 296 -32.52 34.29 22.76
N THR A 297 -33.49 34.41 21.87
CA THR A 297 -33.47 33.75 20.56
C THR A 297 -33.24 34.82 19.50
N ARG A 298 -32.09 34.77 18.80
CA ARG A 298 -31.69 35.79 17.82
C ARG A 298 -30.97 35.20 16.63
N SER A 299 -30.98 35.91 15.50
CA SER A 299 -30.23 35.48 14.31
C SER A 299 -28.77 35.93 14.32
N PHE A 300 -27.93 35.23 13.56
CA PHE A 300 -26.57 35.68 13.29
C PHE A 300 -26.55 36.72 12.19
N ASN A 301 -26.39 37.99 12.57
CA ASN A 301 -26.06 39.06 11.65
C ASN A 301 -24.61 39.51 11.86
N ILE A 302 -23.67 38.63 11.52
CA ILE A 302 -22.23 38.92 11.54
C ILE A 302 -21.82 39.25 10.12
N LEU A 303 -21.44 40.51 9.86
CA LEU A 303 -21.08 40.98 8.52
C LEU A 303 -19.86 40.20 7.96
N GLY A 304 -19.97 39.78 6.70
CA GLY A 304 -18.95 39.02 5.98
C GLY A 304 -18.93 37.52 6.30
N LEU A 305 -19.80 37.04 7.19
CA LEU A 305 -19.86 35.62 7.56
C LEU A 305 -20.42 34.79 6.39
N THR A 306 -19.75 33.70 6.07
CA THR A 306 -20.18 32.65 5.14
C THR A 306 -20.16 31.31 5.88
N TYR A 307 -20.81 30.27 5.34
CA TYR A 307 -20.71 28.94 5.94
C TYR A 307 -19.27 28.41 5.92
N GLU A 308 -18.49 28.74 4.89
CA GLU A 308 -17.10 28.32 4.79
C GLU A 308 -16.19 28.97 5.83
N ASN A 309 -16.30 30.29 6.01
CA ASN A 309 -15.45 31.00 6.95
C ASN A 309 -15.95 30.93 8.41
N SER A 310 -17.17 30.44 8.65
CA SER A 310 -17.73 30.27 9.99
C SER A 310 -16.91 29.35 10.91
N ARG A 311 -16.08 28.46 10.34
CA ARG A 311 -15.14 27.60 11.09
C ARG A 311 -14.00 28.41 11.72
N ASP A 312 -13.64 29.55 11.12
CA ASP A 312 -12.54 30.42 11.54
C ASP A 312 -12.99 31.60 12.41
N VAL A 313 -14.29 31.69 12.69
CA VAL A 313 -14.92 32.72 13.52
C VAL A 313 -15.40 32.12 14.84
N GLN A 314 -15.18 32.87 15.92
CA GLN A 314 -15.58 32.51 17.27
C GLN A 314 -16.36 33.64 17.92
N ILE A 315 -17.27 33.27 18.82
CA ILE A 315 -17.97 34.20 19.70
C ILE A 315 -17.40 34.05 21.09
N GLU A 316 -16.94 35.16 21.64
CA GLU A 316 -16.44 35.20 23.00
C GLU A 316 -17.54 35.75 23.90
N ILE A 317 -17.90 34.97 24.93
CA ILE A 317 -18.83 35.36 25.98
C ILE A 317 -18.03 35.62 27.24
N LYS A 318 -18.13 36.84 27.75
CA LYS A 318 -17.48 37.28 28.97
C LYS A 318 -18.51 37.58 30.04
N VAL A 319 -18.40 36.92 31.18
CA VAL A 319 -19.30 37.08 32.33
C VAL A 319 -18.55 37.81 33.44
N ARG A 320 -19.15 38.88 33.96
CA ARG A 320 -18.56 39.72 35.01
C ARG A 320 -19.50 39.91 36.18
N ARG A 321 -18.97 39.81 37.39
CA ARG A 321 -19.70 40.12 38.63
C ARG A 321 -18.76 40.71 39.66
N ASP A 322 -19.24 41.72 40.39
CA ASP A 322 -18.47 42.35 41.45
C ASP A 322 -18.17 41.33 42.57
N GLY A 323 -16.91 41.29 43.01
CA GLY A 323 -16.43 40.28 43.98
C GLY A 323 -16.04 38.92 43.39
N TYR A 324 -16.19 38.73 42.06
CA TYR A 324 -15.84 37.49 41.37
C TYR A 324 -14.84 37.74 40.23
N LEU A 325 -14.09 36.71 39.86
CA LEU A 325 -13.18 36.73 38.71
C LEU A 325 -14.00 36.74 37.41
N ASP A 326 -13.54 37.56 36.45
CA ASP A 326 -14.11 37.60 35.12
C ASP A 326 -13.88 36.24 34.45
N GLN A 327 -14.94 35.64 33.92
CA GLN A 327 -14.83 34.40 33.15
C GLN A 327 -15.12 34.65 31.69
N THR A 328 -14.44 33.90 30.83
CA THR A 328 -14.56 34.05 29.38
C THR A 328 -14.59 32.67 28.74
N LYS A 329 -15.56 32.45 27.85
CA LYS A 329 -15.68 31.23 27.05
C LYS A 329 -15.82 31.60 25.59
N ARG A 330 -15.28 30.76 24.71
CA ARG A 330 -15.33 30.95 23.26
C ARG A 330 -16.09 29.81 22.61
N PHE A 331 -16.96 30.15 21.67
CA PHE A 331 -17.81 29.23 20.94
C PHE A 331 -17.49 29.37 19.45
N ASN A 332 -17.28 28.25 18.77
CA ASN A 332 -17.09 28.26 17.33
C ASN A 332 -18.42 28.57 16.62
N VAL A 333 -18.41 29.50 15.66
CA VAL A 333 -19.66 29.94 15.00
C VAL A 333 -20.27 28.82 14.17
N ARG A 334 -19.46 28.00 13.49
CA ARG A 334 -19.96 26.84 12.74
C ARG A 334 -20.74 25.88 13.63
N GLN A 335 -20.16 25.51 14.77
CA GLN A 335 -20.81 24.61 15.73
C GLN A 335 -22.11 25.20 16.29
N ALA A 336 -22.12 26.50 16.58
CA ALA A 336 -23.30 27.20 17.07
C ALA A 336 -24.44 27.22 16.04
N ILE A 337 -24.11 27.36 14.75
CA ILE A 337 -25.10 27.28 13.66
C ILE A 337 -25.68 25.86 13.57
N ASP A 338 -24.82 24.84 13.60
CA ASP A 338 -25.23 23.44 13.44
C ASP A 338 -26.09 22.95 14.62
N GLN A 339 -25.78 23.41 15.83
CA GLN A 339 -26.54 23.08 17.04
C GLN A 339 -27.75 23.99 17.26
N MET A 340 -27.83 25.10 16.53
CA MET A 340 -28.81 26.19 16.71
C MET A 340 -28.84 26.76 18.14
N GLU A 341 -27.74 26.61 18.88
CA GLU A 341 -27.63 26.99 20.28
C GLU A 341 -26.22 27.47 20.64
N ILE A 342 -26.15 28.49 21.49
CA ILE A 342 -24.96 28.85 22.26
C ILE A 342 -25.38 28.87 23.71
N SER A 343 -24.88 27.91 24.48
CA SER A 343 -25.16 27.87 25.90
C SER A 343 -23.97 27.51 26.77
N SER A 344 -24.00 28.02 27.99
CA SER A 344 -23.02 27.65 29.01
C SER A 344 -23.46 28.03 30.40
N PHE A 345 -22.99 27.24 31.35
CA PHE A 345 -23.03 27.55 32.76
C PHE A 345 -21.67 28.11 33.23
N PHE A 346 -21.68 29.18 34.03
CA PHE A 346 -20.50 29.84 34.58
C PHE A 346 -20.48 29.71 36.10
N ASP A 347 -19.60 28.87 36.62
CA ASP A 347 -19.38 28.74 38.07
C ASP A 347 -18.40 29.82 38.54
N MET A 348 -18.91 30.91 39.09
CA MET A 348 -18.13 32.12 39.34
C MET A 348 -17.23 31.95 40.56
N ILE A 349 -15.94 32.14 40.35
CA ILE A 349 -14.91 32.05 41.39
C ILE A 349 -14.79 33.41 42.08
N LYS A 350 -14.89 33.44 43.42
CA LYS A 350 -14.68 34.67 44.20
C LYS A 350 -13.24 35.16 44.03
N LYS A 351 -13.05 36.47 43.98
CA LYS A 351 -11.71 37.07 44.07
C LYS A 351 -11.19 36.84 45.49
N GLU A 352 -10.00 36.27 45.63
CA GLU A 352 -9.28 36.29 46.90
C GLU A 352 -8.93 37.75 47.20
N GLU A 353 -9.21 38.19 48.44
CA GLU A 353 -8.94 39.55 48.92
C GLU A 353 -7.44 39.84 49.07
#